data_AF-A0A7S1GYH6-F1
#
_entry.id   AF-A0A7S1GYH6-F1
#
_cell.length_a   1.000
_cell.length_b   1.000
_cell.length_c   1.000
_cell.angle_alpha   90.00
_cell.angle_beta   90.00
_cell.angle_gamma   90.00
#
_symmetry.space_group_name_H-M   'P 1'
#
loop_
_entity.id
_entity.type
_entity.pdbx_description
1 polymer ?
#
loop_
_entity_poly.entity_id
_entity_poly.type
_entity_poly.pdbx_seq_one_letter_code
_entity_poly.pdbx_strand_id
1 'polypeptide(L)'
;VHKGSPHPLKTFTVAHATHSGETVHGSDGMGECRPPLEPQDSVFGEESASDFIYQACKLHHGSIVVITLGPLTNLAQCVRDHPDVVEMVKDVIVMGGSFGEKRGNRTPSAEANFISDPIAADEVLNAGFESLTIAGLDVTHQCDLLYLRDMLAEQGGSLANLLRSISLYYCAAYFKLGHSAVPVHDPVCVAFALDPSLFTTREVRVD
;
A
#
# COMPACT_ATOMS: atom_id res chain seq x y z
N VAL A 1 -12.02 11.46 -1.79
CA VAL A 1 -11.89 10.12 -1.15
C VAL A 1 -13.10 9.30 -1.58
N HIS A 2 -12.88 8.13 -2.15
CA HIS A 2 -13.95 7.25 -2.65
C HIS A 2 -13.97 5.96 -1.84
N LYS A 3 -15.15 5.39 -1.60
CA LYS A 3 -15.29 4.14 -0.86
C LYS A 3 -14.94 2.96 -1.77
N GLY A 4 -14.00 2.13 -1.34
CA GLY A 4 -13.63 0.89 -2.02
C GLY A 4 -14.39 -0.32 -1.49
N SER A 5 -13.98 -1.49 -1.96
CA SER A 5 -14.51 -2.78 -1.51
C SER A 5 -14.27 -2.99 -0.01
N PRO A 6 -15.28 -3.39 0.78
CA PRO A 6 -15.11 -3.71 2.19
C PRO A 6 -14.50 -5.10 2.43
N HIS A 7 -14.41 -5.93 1.38
CA HIS A 7 -13.99 -7.33 1.45
C HIS A 7 -13.10 -7.69 0.25
N PRO A 8 -12.20 -8.68 0.37
CA PRO A 8 -11.48 -9.20 -0.79
C PRO A 8 -12.45 -9.84 -1.80
N LEU A 9 -12.01 -10.02 -3.04
CA LEU A 9 -12.79 -10.66 -4.12
C LEU A 9 -13.27 -12.06 -3.73
N LYS A 10 -12.49 -12.75 -2.90
CA LYS A 10 -12.84 -14.01 -2.28
C LYS A 10 -12.40 -14.01 -0.83
N THR A 11 -13.32 -14.26 0.09
CA THR A 11 -12.99 -14.40 1.51
C THR A 11 -12.34 -15.76 1.79
N PHE A 12 -11.26 -15.75 2.55
CA PHE A 12 -10.59 -16.95 3.06
C PHE A 12 -9.91 -16.64 4.39
N THR A 13 -9.48 -17.69 5.09
CA THR A 13 -8.69 -17.55 6.31
C THR A 13 -7.21 -17.67 5.98
N VAL A 14 -6.43 -16.66 6.37
CA VAL A 14 -4.97 -16.72 6.28
C VAL A 14 -4.46 -17.68 7.36
N ALA A 15 -4.09 -18.89 6.97
CA ALA A 15 -3.42 -19.83 7.86
C ALA A 15 -2.03 -19.30 8.24
N HIS A 16 -1.60 -19.56 9.48
CA HIS A 16 -0.25 -19.20 9.97
C HIS A 16 0.09 -17.70 9.92
N ALA A 17 -0.91 -16.83 10.02
CA ALA A 17 -0.66 -15.39 10.21
C ALA A 17 0.15 -15.17 11.50
N THR A 18 1.25 -14.44 11.42
CA THR A 18 2.16 -14.20 12.56
C THR A 18 1.66 -13.11 13.52
N HIS A 19 0.81 -12.21 13.04
CA HIS A 19 0.20 -11.11 13.79
C HIS A 19 -1.02 -10.58 13.01
N SER A 20 -1.83 -9.69 13.62
CA SER A 20 -2.94 -9.00 12.94
C SER A 20 -2.52 -7.60 12.44
N GLY A 21 -3.29 -7.00 11.53
CA GLY A 21 -3.08 -5.60 11.14
C GLY A 21 -3.23 -4.66 12.35
N GLU A 22 -4.22 -4.91 13.21
CA GLU A 22 -4.41 -4.17 14.46
C GLU A 22 -3.21 -4.25 15.41
N THR A 23 -2.46 -5.37 15.41
CA THR A 23 -1.24 -5.51 16.21
C THR A 23 -0.17 -4.51 15.78
N VAL A 24 -0.09 -4.23 14.48
CA VAL A 24 0.93 -3.38 13.86
C VAL A 24 0.49 -1.92 13.80
N HIS A 25 -0.78 -1.67 13.52
CA HIS A 25 -1.32 -0.34 13.21
C HIS A 25 -2.30 0.20 14.27
N GLY A 26 -2.61 -0.56 15.31
CA GLY A 26 -3.65 -0.20 16.29
C GLY A 26 -5.06 -0.53 15.80
N SER A 27 -6.02 -0.54 16.73
CA SER A 27 -7.44 -0.78 16.47
C SER A 27 -8.11 0.33 15.67
N ASP A 28 -7.55 1.54 15.71
CA ASP A 28 -7.98 2.69 14.90
C ASP A 28 -7.21 2.80 13.57
N GLY A 29 -6.26 1.90 13.30
CA GLY A 29 -5.36 1.95 12.14
C GLY A 29 -4.36 3.11 12.16
N MET A 30 -4.33 3.91 13.23
CA MET A 30 -3.50 5.11 13.40
C MET A 30 -2.71 5.08 14.72
N GLY A 31 -2.38 3.90 15.21
CA GLY A 31 -1.54 3.71 16.39
C GLY A 31 -2.17 4.21 17.68
N GLU A 32 -3.50 4.11 17.81
CA GLU A 32 -4.28 4.62 18.94
C GLU A 32 -4.18 6.13 19.15
N CYS A 33 -3.69 6.87 18.16
CA CYS A 33 -3.54 8.31 18.27
C CYS A 33 -4.89 9.01 18.36
N ARG A 34 -5.96 8.38 17.84
CA ARG A 34 -7.32 8.93 17.77
C ARG A 34 -7.29 10.43 17.50
N PRO A 35 -6.64 10.87 16.40
CA PRO A 35 -6.55 12.29 16.11
C PRO A 35 -7.97 12.86 16.16
N PRO A 36 -8.15 14.10 16.69
CA PRO A 36 -9.40 14.81 16.52
C PRO A 36 -9.51 15.12 15.03
N LEU A 37 -9.94 14.12 14.28
CA LEU A 37 -10.57 14.30 13.00
C LEU A 37 -11.88 14.97 13.40
N GLU A 38 -11.86 16.30 13.51
CA GLU A 38 -13.03 17.06 13.10
C GLU A 38 -13.49 16.36 11.81
N PRO A 39 -14.74 15.90 11.72
CA PRO A 39 -15.28 15.55 10.43
C PRO A 39 -15.21 16.86 9.65
N GLN A 40 -14.08 17.11 8.98
CA GLN A 40 -14.13 17.80 7.72
C GLN A 40 -15.22 17.04 6.99
N ASP A 41 -16.19 17.77 6.46
CA ASP A 41 -17.21 17.24 5.57
C ASP A 41 -16.51 16.61 4.36
N SER A 42 -15.82 15.49 4.57
CA SER A 42 -15.23 14.67 3.56
C SER A 42 -16.42 13.97 2.96
N VAL A 43 -17.10 14.71 2.09
CA VAL A 43 -18.09 14.21 1.17
C VAL A 43 -17.34 13.13 0.40
N PHE A 44 -17.62 11.88 0.75
CA PHE A 44 -17.16 10.76 -0.04
C PHE A 44 -17.70 10.98 -1.45
N GLY A 45 -16.87 10.71 -2.46
CA GLY A 45 -17.38 10.67 -3.82
C GLY A 45 -18.55 9.70 -3.92
N GLU A 46 -19.53 10.05 -4.74
CA GLU A 46 -20.75 9.24 -4.90
C GLU A 46 -20.45 7.89 -5.56
N GLU A 47 -19.45 7.87 -6.44
CA GLU A 47 -18.98 6.68 -7.14
C GLU A 47 -18.02 5.82 -6.30
N SER A 48 -17.97 4.53 -6.63
CA SER A 48 -17.05 3.59 -5.99
C SER A 48 -15.58 3.92 -6.31
N ALA A 49 -14.65 3.41 -5.52
CA ALA A 49 -13.22 3.63 -5.79
C ALA A 49 -12.78 3.02 -7.13
N SER A 50 -13.34 1.87 -7.55
CA SER A 50 -13.06 1.27 -8.87
C SER A 50 -13.57 2.14 -10.01
N ASP A 51 -14.80 2.66 -9.91
CA ASP A 51 -15.37 3.57 -10.91
C ASP A 51 -14.56 4.87 -11.00
N PHE A 52 -14.18 5.44 -9.86
CA PHE A 52 -13.35 6.63 -9.82
C PHE A 52 -12.00 6.42 -10.51
N ILE A 53 -11.32 5.28 -10.27
CA ILE A 53 -10.07 4.94 -10.95
C ILE A 53 -10.28 4.94 -12.46
N TYR A 54 -11.33 4.28 -12.95
CA TYR A 54 -11.64 4.25 -14.38
C TYR A 54 -11.93 5.65 -14.94
N GLN A 55 -12.81 6.43 -14.30
CA GLN A 55 -13.16 7.77 -14.77
C GLN A 55 -11.95 8.70 -14.80
N ALA A 56 -11.09 8.64 -13.78
CA ALA A 56 -9.85 9.40 -13.75
C ALA A 56 -8.91 9.01 -14.91
N CYS A 57 -8.70 7.71 -15.14
CA CYS A 57 -7.85 7.23 -16.23
C CYS A 57 -8.42 7.59 -17.61
N LYS A 58 -9.75 7.50 -17.78
CA LYS A 58 -10.44 7.88 -19.01
C LYS A 58 -10.34 9.38 -19.29
N LEU A 59 -10.54 10.22 -18.27
CA LEU A 59 -10.45 11.68 -18.42
C LEU A 59 -9.01 12.14 -18.71
N HIS A 60 -8.03 11.43 -18.15
CA HIS A 60 -6.61 11.77 -18.19
C HIS A 60 -5.78 10.65 -18.84
N HIS A 61 -6.25 10.13 -19.97
CA HIS A 61 -5.66 9.01 -20.70
C HIS A 61 -4.15 9.17 -20.87
N GLY A 62 -3.37 8.20 -20.39
CA GLY A 62 -1.93 8.10 -20.57
C GLY A 62 -1.13 8.96 -19.60
N SER A 63 -1.78 9.60 -18.62
CA SER A 63 -1.11 10.48 -17.66
C SER A 63 -1.29 10.08 -16.19
N ILE A 64 -2.26 9.21 -15.88
CA ILE A 64 -2.51 8.77 -14.50
C ILE A 64 -1.53 7.67 -14.09
N VAL A 65 -0.86 7.89 -12.96
CA VAL A 65 -0.10 6.86 -12.24
C VAL A 65 -0.96 6.34 -11.09
N VAL A 66 -1.26 5.04 -11.08
CA VAL A 66 -2.03 4.39 -10.02
C VAL A 66 -1.07 3.80 -9.00
N ILE A 67 -1.07 4.32 -7.78
CA ILE A 67 -0.27 3.78 -6.67
C ILE A 67 -1.18 3.00 -5.73
N THR A 68 -0.89 1.71 -5.54
CA THR A 68 -1.65 0.83 -4.64
C THR A 68 -0.84 0.55 -3.38
N LEU A 69 -1.40 0.92 -2.22
CA LEU A 69 -0.75 0.85 -0.90
C LEU A 69 -1.44 -0.16 0.04
N GLY A 70 -2.34 -0.97 -0.51
CA GLY A 70 -3.16 -1.94 0.20
C GLY A 70 -3.50 -3.12 -0.71
N PRO A 71 -4.45 -3.99 -0.30
CA PRO A 71 -4.92 -5.09 -1.14
C PRO A 71 -5.40 -4.59 -2.51
N LEU A 72 -5.13 -5.36 -3.56
CA LEU A 72 -5.36 -4.97 -4.96
C LEU A 72 -6.83 -5.04 -5.40
N THR A 73 -7.76 -5.30 -4.48
CA THR A 73 -9.18 -5.56 -4.73
C THR A 73 -9.85 -4.49 -5.58
N ASN A 74 -9.65 -3.20 -5.29
CA ASN A 74 -10.31 -2.12 -6.03
C ASN A 74 -9.80 -2.02 -7.47
N LEU A 75 -8.49 -2.23 -7.69
CA LEU A 75 -7.91 -2.19 -9.03
C LEU A 75 -8.35 -3.42 -9.85
N ALA A 76 -8.41 -4.60 -9.21
CA ALA A 76 -8.95 -5.79 -9.85
C ALA A 76 -10.43 -5.63 -10.23
N GLN A 77 -11.26 -5.04 -9.36
CA GLN A 77 -12.65 -4.69 -9.69
C GLN A 77 -12.72 -3.73 -10.88
N CYS A 78 -11.89 -2.68 -10.88
CA CYS A 78 -11.79 -1.76 -12.02
C CYS A 78 -11.44 -2.49 -13.32
N VAL A 79 -10.46 -3.40 -13.31
CA VAL A 79 -10.07 -4.18 -14.50
C VAL A 79 -11.19 -5.10 -14.96
N ARG A 80 -11.94 -5.72 -14.05
CA ARG A 80 -13.08 -6.59 -14.40
C ARG A 80 -14.21 -5.82 -15.06
N ASP A 81 -14.57 -4.67 -14.48
CA ASP A 81 -15.72 -3.87 -14.94
C ASP A 81 -15.35 -3.02 -16.17
N HIS A 82 -14.08 -2.61 -16.27
CA HIS A 82 -13.53 -1.75 -17.31
C HIS A 82 -12.15 -2.26 -17.79
N PRO A 83 -12.11 -3.35 -18.57
CA PRO A 83 -10.86 -3.96 -19.00
C PRO A 83 -9.99 -3.04 -19.89
N ASP A 84 -10.59 -2.05 -20.54
CA ASP A 84 -9.89 -1.02 -21.32
C ASP A 84 -9.04 -0.06 -20.46
N VAL A 85 -9.21 -0.07 -19.12
CA VAL A 85 -8.41 0.76 -18.21
C VAL A 85 -6.91 0.48 -18.32
N VAL A 86 -6.53 -0.75 -18.69
CA VAL A 86 -5.12 -1.16 -18.80
C VAL A 86 -4.39 -0.44 -19.93
N GLU A 87 -5.13 0.05 -20.94
CA GLU A 87 -4.62 0.84 -22.06
C GLU A 87 -4.61 2.36 -21.74
N MET A 88 -5.21 2.77 -20.61
CA MET A 88 -5.40 4.17 -20.24
C MET A 88 -4.47 4.64 -19.12
N VAL A 89 -4.08 3.73 -18.23
CA VAL A 89 -3.14 4.00 -17.15
C VAL A 89 -1.74 4.22 -17.72
N LYS A 90 -1.03 5.23 -17.21
CA LYS A 90 0.38 5.45 -17.55
C LYS A 90 1.28 4.41 -16.88
N ASP A 91 1.14 4.28 -15.57
CA ASP A 91 1.95 3.37 -14.74
C ASP A 91 1.11 2.85 -13.58
N VAL A 92 1.30 1.59 -13.20
CA VAL A 92 0.82 1.01 -11.94
C VAL A 92 2.01 0.76 -11.03
N ILE A 93 1.96 1.27 -9.81
CA ILE A 93 2.98 1.03 -8.77
C ILE A 93 2.31 0.33 -7.59
N VAL A 94 2.82 -0.83 -7.21
CA VAL A 94 2.24 -1.69 -6.18
C VAL A 94 3.17 -1.82 -4.99
N MET A 95 2.71 -1.45 -3.80
CA MET A 95 3.37 -1.85 -2.55
C MET A 95 2.90 -3.25 -2.19
N GLY A 96 3.80 -4.23 -2.29
CA GLY A 96 3.53 -5.57 -1.80
C GLY A 96 4.44 -6.64 -2.40
N GLY A 97 4.23 -7.88 -1.96
CA GLY A 97 5.05 -9.02 -2.40
C GLY A 97 6.44 -9.09 -1.77
N SER A 98 7.11 -10.22 -1.96
CA SER A 98 8.50 -10.44 -1.53
C SER A 98 9.17 -11.45 -2.47
N PHE A 99 10.37 -11.11 -2.94
CA PHE A 99 11.02 -11.75 -4.09
C PHE A 99 12.30 -12.52 -3.71
N GLY A 100 12.39 -12.97 -2.45
CA GLY A 100 13.35 -13.97 -2.00
C GLY A 100 14.56 -13.44 -1.23
N GLU A 101 14.80 -12.13 -1.18
CA GLU A 101 15.80 -11.53 -0.28
C GLU A 101 15.24 -11.31 1.13
N LYS A 102 13.91 -11.22 1.24
CA LYS A 102 13.17 -11.16 2.50
C LYS A 102 12.15 -12.30 2.59
N ARG A 103 11.75 -12.60 3.82
CA ARG A 103 10.58 -13.44 4.10
C ARG A 103 9.33 -12.57 4.03
N GLY A 104 8.17 -13.18 3.80
CA GLY A 104 6.89 -12.50 3.94
C GLY A 104 6.71 -11.91 5.36
N ASN A 105 5.97 -10.81 5.46
CA ASN A 105 5.69 -10.14 6.73
C ASN A 105 4.38 -10.64 7.39
N ARG A 106 3.46 -11.25 6.63
CA ARG A 106 2.19 -11.74 7.16
C ARG A 106 2.20 -13.24 7.43
N THR A 107 2.82 -13.98 6.52
CA THR A 107 3.21 -15.38 6.70
C THR A 107 4.67 -15.52 6.28
N PRO A 108 5.37 -16.62 6.60
CA PRO A 108 6.74 -16.84 6.12
C PRO A 108 6.97 -16.63 4.63
N SER A 109 5.95 -16.86 3.80
CA SER A 109 6.02 -16.83 2.34
C SER A 109 5.18 -15.71 1.70
N ALA A 110 4.41 -14.94 2.46
CA ALA A 110 3.48 -13.97 1.87
C ALA A 110 3.49 -12.62 2.59
N GLU A 111 3.47 -11.58 1.77
CA GLU A 111 3.31 -10.19 2.18
C GLU A 111 1.83 -9.87 2.43
N ALA A 112 1.56 -8.96 3.37
CA ALA A 112 0.24 -8.61 3.90
C ALA A 112 -0.79 -8.17 2.83
N ASN A 113 -0.44 -7.26 1.92
CA ASN A 113 -1.35 -6.78 0.88
C ASN A 113 -1.71 -7.90 -0.11
N PHE A 114 -0.70 -8.66 -0.57
CA PHE A 114 -0.90 -9.76 -1.50
C PHE A 114 -1.73 -10.90 -0.88
N ILE A 115 -1.43 -11.30 0.36
CA ILE A 115 -2.18 -12.36 1.04
C ILE A 115 -3.53 -11.89 1.61
N SER A 116 -3.87 -10.61 1.52
CA SER A 116 -5.21 -10.13 1.88
C SER A 116 -6.21 -10.37 0.75
N ASP A 117 -5.75 -10.32 -0.50
CA ASP A 117 -6.55 -10.66 -1.68
C ASP A 117 -5.69 -11.22 -2.83
N PRO A 118 -5.24 -12.48 -2.73
CA PRO A 118 -4.34 -13.09 -3.71
C PRO A 118 -5.00 -13.28 -5.07
N ILE A 119 -6.34 -13.37 -5.12
CA ILE A 119 -7.08 -13.43 -6.40
C ILE A 119 -7.02 -12.07 -7.09
N ALA A 120 -7.25 -10.98 -6.36
CA ALA A 120 -7.08 -9.65 -6.92
C ALA A 120 -5.63 -9.39 -7.37
N ALA A 121 -4.66 -9.87 -6.59
CA ALA A 121 -3.25 -9.74 -6.96
C ALA A 121 -2.94 -10.48 -8.27
N ASP A 122 -3.33 -11.75 -8.39
CA ASP A 122 -3.17 -12.53 -9.62
C ASP A 122 -3.83 -11.85 -10.83
N GLU A 123 -5.06 -11.35 -10.67
CA GLU A 123 -5.77 -10.66 -11.75
C GLU A 123 -5.08 -9.38 -12.19
N VAL A 124 -4.62 -8.54 -11.27
CA VAL A 124 -3.91 -7.29 -11.60
C VAL A 124 -2.57 -7.57 -12.27
N LEU A 125 -1.81 -8.56 -11.79
CA LEU A 125 -0.54 -8.94 -12.39
C LEU A 125 -0.69 -9.52 -13.81
N ASN A 126 -1.85 -10.11 -14.11
CA ASN A 126 -2.17 -10.68 -15.42
C ASN A 126 -3.08 -9.79 -16.27
N ALA A 127 -3.42 -8.58 -15.82
CA ALA A 127 -4.38 -7.70 -16.49
C ALA A 127 -3.87 -7.14 -17.83
N GLY A 128 -2.55 -7.16 -18.07
CA GLY A 128 -1.95 -6.66 -19.30
C GLY A 128 -1.63 -5.15 -19.28
N PHE A 129 -1.41 -4.57 -18.10
CA PHE A 129 -0.83 -3.23 -17.99
C PHE A 129 0.52 -3.16 -18.71
N GLU A 130 0.73 -2.09 -19.49
CA GLU A 130 2.01 -1.86 -20.18
C GLU A 130 3.17 -1.66 -19.20
N SER A 131 2.91 -0.96 -18.09
CA SER A 131 3.88 -0.69 -17.03
C SER A 131 3.27 -0.99 -15.66
N LEU A 132 3.86 -1.99 -14.97
CA LEU A 132 3.54 -2.35 -13.60
C LEU A 132 4.84 -2.59 -12.83
N THR A 133 5.06 -1.81 -11.78
CA THR A 133 6.21 -1.96 -10.88
C THR A 133 5.74 -2.40 -9.49
N ILE A 134 6.43 -3.38 -8.90
CA ILE A 134 6.16 -3.86 -7.54
C ILE A 134 7.31 -3.46 -6.62
N ALA A 135 7.02 -2.64 -5.61
CA ALA A 135 7.91 -2.34 -4.51
C ALA A 135 7.68 -3.34 -3.36
N GLY A 136 8.40 -4.46 -3.42
CA GLY A 136 8.31 -5.53 -2.43
C GLY A 136 9.04 -5.28 -1.12
N LEU A 137 8.98 -6.25 -0.21
CA LEU A 137 9.68 -6.22 1.07
C LEU A 137 11.20 -6.08 0.92
N ASP A 138 11.75 -6.59 -0.17
CA ASP A 138 13.18 -6.58 -0.51
C ASP A 138 13.75 -5.16 -0.63
N VAL A 139 12.97 -4.23 -1.20
CA VAL A 139 13.32 -2.80 -1.29
C VAL A 139 12.81 -2.01 -0.08
N THR A 140 11.57 -2.25 0.36
CA THR A 140 10.96 -1.43 1.42
C THR A 140 11.62 -1.61 2.78
N HIS A 141 12.21 -2.78 3.05
CA HIS A 141 12.98 -3.02 4.29
C HIS A 141 14.33 -2.29 4.32
N GLN A 142 14.75 -1.63 3.25
CA GLN A 142 15.96 -0.79 3.22
C GLN A 142 15.70 0.62 3.76
N CYS A 143 14.44 1.02 3.90
CA CYS A 143 14.03 2.34 4.41
C CYS A 143 13.55 2.23 5.87
N ASP A 144 14.36 2.68 6.82
CA ASP A 144 14.05 2.56 8.25
C ASP A 144 13.52 3.87 8.85
N LEU A 145 12.33 3.80 9.44
CA LEU A 145 11.61 4.90 10.09
C LEU A 145 12.41 5.53 11.22
N LEU A 146 13.30 4.78 11.85
CA LEU A 146 14.11 5.29 12.95
C LEU A 146 14.98 6.49 12.55
N TYR A 147 15.43 6.55 11.30
CA TYR A 147 16.15 7.72 10.76
C TYR A 147 15.23 8.91 10.47
N LEU A 148 13.96 8.65 10.13
CA LEU A 148 12.99 9.69 9.76
C LEU A 148 12.33 10.34 10.98
N ARG A 149 12.14 9.57 12.06
CA ARG A 149 11.46 10.01 13.28
C ARG A 149 12.05 11.30 13.86
N ASP A 150 13.39 11.37 13.90
CA ASP A 150 14.07 12.50 14.55
C ASP A 150 13.93 13.77 13.69
N MET A 151 13.93 13.65 12.35
CA MET A 151 13.62 14.76 11.45
C MET A 151 12.18 15.27 11.61
N LEU A 152 11.22 14.38 11.83
CA LEU A 152 9.82 14.78 12.09
C LEU A 152 9.67 15.57 13.39
N ALA A 153 10.49 15.28 14.40
CA ALA A 153 10.46 16.00 15.67
C ALA A 153 10.95 17.46 15.53
N GLU A 154 11.84 17.73 14.57
CA GLU A 154 12.40 19.06 14.32
C GLU A 154 11.46 19.98 13.52
N GLN A 155 10.58 19.41 12.68
CA GLN A 155 9.62 20.16 11.85
C GLN A 155 8.55 20.90 12.68
N GLY A 156 8.07 20.29 13.77
CA GLY A 156 6.98 20.85 14.59
C GLY A 156 5.62 20.92 13.86
N GLY A 157 4.59 21.43 14.55
CA GLY A 157 3.23 21.55 14.00
C GLY A 157 2.33 20.32 14.21
N SER A 158 1.03 20.48 13.97
CA SER A 158 0.02 19.45 14.27
C SER A 158 0.23 18.17 13.45
N LEU A 159 0.55 18.29 12.16
CA LEU A 159 0.81 17.14 11.28
C LEU A 159 2.07 16.37 11.69
N ALA A 160 3.18 17.07 11.95
CA ALA A 160 4.42 16.40 12.36
C ALA A 160 4.25 15.69 13.71
N ASN A 161 3.51 16.30 14.65
CA ASN A 161 3.18 15.68 15.93
C ASN A 161 2.29 14.44 15.79
N LEU A 162 1.33 14.46 14.86
CA LEU A 162 0.51 13.29 14.54
C LEU A 162 1.37 12.16 13.94
N LEU A 163 2.16 12.47 12.91
CA LEU A 163 3.05 11.48 12.26
C LEU A 163 4.04 10.89 13.26
N ARG A 164 4.61 11.70 14.15
CA ARG A 164 5.46 11.23 15.24
C ARG A 164 4.71 10.27 16.18
N SER A 165 3.48 10.59 16.56
CA SER A 165 2.69 9.75 17.46
C SER A 165 2.37 8.39 16.83
N ILE A 166 1.95 8.37 15.56
CA ILE A 166 1.72 7.16 14.78
C ILE A 166 3.02 6.34 14.68
N SER A 167 4.13 7.01 14.37
CA SER A 167 5.45 6.38 14.23
C SER A 167 5.92 5.73 15.53
N LEU A 168 5.67 6.34 16.68
CA LEU A 168 6.05 5.77 17.98
C LEU A 168 5.31 4.47 18.27
N TYR A 169 4.00 4.42 17.97
CA TYR A 169 3.23 3.17 18.09
C TYR A 169 3.80 2.11 17.15
N TYR A 170 4.00 2.46 15.89
CA TYR A 170 4.48 1.54 14.86
C TYR A 170 5.86 0.95 15.21
N CYS A 171 6.80 1.79 15.67
CA CYS A 171 8.09 1.34 16.20
C CYS A 171 7.92 0.36 17.37
N ALA A 172 7.06 0.70 18.34
CA ALA A 172 6.83 -0.17 19.49
C ALA A 172 6.22 -1.52 19.10
N ALA A 173 5.34 -1.56 18.10
CA ALA A 173 4.77 -2.80 17.56
C ALA A 173 5.87 -3.67 16.91
N TYR A 174 6.71 -3.10 16.04
CA TYR A 174 7.82 -3.82 15.41
C TYR A 174 8.82 -4.37 16.41
N PHE A 175 9.18 -3.59 17.44
CA PHE A 175 10.08 -4.04 18.50
C PHE A 175 9.48 -5.19 19.32
N LYS A 176 8.18 -5.16 19.62
CA LYS A 176 7.47 -6.27 20.29
C LYS A 176 7.45 -7.55 19.45
N LEU A 177 7.41 -7.40 18.12
CA LEU A 177 7.51 -8.51 17.17
C LEU A 177 8.96 -9.02 16.99
N GLY A 178 9.94 -8.40 17.67
CA GLY A 178 11.34 -8.82 17.65
C GLY A 178 12.16 -8.25 16.48
N HIS A 179 11.63 -7.28 15.76
CA HIS A 179 12.38 -6.59 14.70
C HIS A 179 13.28 -5.50 15.29
N SER A 180 14.44 -5.27 14.70
CA SER A 180 15.37 -4.19 15.09
C SER A 180 15.28 -2.95 14.20
N ALA A 181 14.59 -3.05 13.07
CA ALA A 181 14.35 -1.98 12.10
C ALA A 181 12.84 -1.82 11.88
N VAL A 182 12.42 -0.63 11.49
CA VAL A 182 11.00 -0.29 11.33
C VAL A 182 10.78 0.20 9.90
N PRO A 183 10.43 -0.69 8.95
CA PRO A 183 10.34 -0.36 7.54
C PRO A 183 9.23 0.66 7.24
N VAL A 184 9.48 1.55 6.30
CA VAL A 184 8.51 2.54 5.82
C VAL A 184 8.08 2.16 4.42
N HIS A 185 7.11 1.24 4.33
CA HIS A 185 6.74 0.58 3.08
C HIS A 185 6.14 1.52 2.03
N ASP A 186 4.99 2.12 2.35
CA ASP A 186 4.16 2.82 1.36
C ASP A 186 4.85 4.05 0.73
N PRO A 187 5.58 4.90 1.49
CA PRO A 187 6.29 6.03 0.92
C PRO A 187 7.35 5.66 -0.12
N VAL A 188 7.85 4.42 -0.14
CA VAL A 188 8.78 3.95 -1.19
C VAL A 188 8.13 3.98 -2.56
N CYS A 189 6.84 3.65 -2.67
CA CYS A 189 6.12 3.72 -3.94
C CYS A 189 5.98 5.15 -4.44
N VAL A 190 5.74 6.10 -3.53
CA VAL A 190 5.66 7.53 -3.86
C VAL A 190 7.05 8.05 -4.27
N ALA A 191 8.10 7.66 -3.55
CA ALA A 191 9.47 8.00 -3.93
C ALA A 191 9.82 7.45 -5.32
N PHE A 192 9.45 6.20 -5.64
CA PHE A 192 9.65 5.63 -6.97
C PHE A 192 8.88 6.40 -8.06
N ALA A 193 7.63 6.77 -7.80
CA ALA A 193 6.85 7.56 -8.74
C ALA A 193 7.45 8.95 -9.03
N LEU A 194 8.08 9.57 -8.02
CA LEU A 194 8.70 10.89 -8.13
C LEU A 194 10.08 10.84 -8.78
N ASP A 195 10.91 9.87 -8.41
CA ASP A 195 12.27 9.71 -8.92
C ASP A 195 12.67 8.22 -9.02
N PRO A 196 12.37 7.57 -10.17
CA PRO A 196 12.76 6.19 -10.41
C PRO A 196 14.28 5.96 -10.39
N SER A 197 15.10 7.01 -10.55
CA SER A 197 16.56 6.87 -10.60
C SER A 197 17.20 6.52 -9.25
N LEU A 198 16.44 6.70 -8.16
CA LEU A 198 16.83 6.24 -6.82
C LEU A 198 16.81 4.70 -6.69
N PHE A 199 16.28 4.00 -7.69
CA PHE A 199 16.00 2.57 -7.64
C PHE A 199 16.70 1.82 -8.78
N THR A 200 17.05 0.57 -8.51
CA THR A 200 17.38 -0.40 -9.56
C THR A 200 16.20 -1.35 -9.70
N THR A 201 15.68 -1.48 -10.92
CA THR A 201 14.55 -2.36 -11.22
C THR A 201 15.03 -3.58 -12.01
N ARG A 202 14.24 -4.66 -11.94
CA ARG A 202 14.45 -5.87 -12.72
C ARG A 202 13.13 -6.34 -13.30
N GLU A 203 13.10 -6.55 -14.61
CA GLU A 203 11.97 -7.18 -15.28
C GLU A 203 11.95 -8.68 -14.98
N VAL A 204 10.83 -9.16 -14.45
CA VAL A 204 10.59 -10.57 -14.16
C VAL A 204 9.12 -10.90 -14.39
N ARG A 205 8.84 -12.15 -14.73
CA ARG A 205 7.49 -12.69 -14.60
C ARG A 205 7.21 -12.91 -13.11
N VAL A 206 6.07 -12.42 -12.64
CA VAL A 206 5.55 -12.66 -11.30
C VAL A 206 4.26 -13.46 -11.45
N ASP A 207 4.12 -14.54 -10.69
CA ASP A 207 2.99 -15.46 -10.65
C ASP A 207 2.49 -15.71 -9.22
#